data_AF-A0A4R2RPW4-F1
#
_entry.id   AF-A0A4R2RPW4-F1
#
_cell.length_a   1.000
_cell.length_b   1.000
_cell.length_c   1.000
_cell.angle_alpha   90.00
_cell.angle_beta   90.00
_cell.angle_gamma   90.00
#
_symmetry.space_group_name_H-M   'P 1'
#
loop_
_entity.id
_entity.type
_entity.pdbx_description
1 polymer ?
#
loop_
_entity_poly.entity_id
_entity_poly.type
_entity_poly.pdbx_seq_one_letter_code
_entity_poly.pdbx_strand_id
1 'polypeptide(L)'
;MKRNNESWLVQQFRKWLNKQDRETKHNVVSKIRIGKQIIRWIKLPSLALRFIQEQIKRGYFPLLDKNMFKTESPLERAMYYDLRRVYRKEEIIPQYPIEDFWADFALPQYMLMIELDGVTYHQDKRRDQIRDAIIRKHGWTVMRFPTWLIEKKPGEAIRRVVKFTQRASESQSLDQTERKPNEAL
;
A
#
# COMPACT_ATOMS: atom_id res chain seq x y z
N MET A 1 11.11 33.54 21.01
CA MET A 1 10.28 33.08 19.87
C MET A 1 10.74 33.76 18.59
N LYS A 2 11.49 33.09 17.70
CA LYS A 2 11.84 33.66 16.38
C LYS A 2 10.68 33.35 15.41
N ARG A 3 9.90 34.37 15.04
CA ARG A 3 8.91 34.27 13.95
C ARG A 3 9.67 34.17 12.64
N ASN A 4 9.46 33.08 11.91
CA ASN A 4 10.09 32.85 10.62
C ASN A 4 9.47 33.82 9.59
N ASN A 5 10.18 34.90 9.26
CA ASN A 5 9.70 35.97 8.39
C ASN A 5 10.09 35.69 6.92
N GLU A 6 9.77 34.50 6.43
CA GLU A 6 9.99 34.17 5.02
C GLU A 6 8.90 34.82 4.16
N SER A 7 9.31 35.65 3.20
CA SER A 7 8.42 36.26 2.21
C SER A 7 7.49 35.21 1.59
N TRP A 8 6.22 35.55 1.38
CA TRP A 8 5.22 34.68 0.75
C TRP A 8 5.76 34.08 -0.56
N LEU A 9 6.51 34.86 -1.34
CA LEU A 9 7.15 34.41 -2.59
C LEU A 9 8.19 33.31 -2.36
N VAL A 10 9.00 33.40 -1.31
CA VAL A 10 9.99 32.37 -0.94
C VAL A 10 9.29 31.08 -0.52
N GLN A 11 8.16 31.19 0.19
CA GLN A 11 7.35 30.03 0.56
C GLN A 11 6.69 29.37 -0.66
N GLN A 12 6.16 30.15 -1.61
CA GLN A 12 5.60 29.62 -2.87
C GLN A 12 6.68 29.00 -3.74
N PHE A 13 7.86 29.62 -3.84
CA PHE A 13 8.97 29.11 -4.63
C PHE A 13 9.52 27.80 -4.05
N ARG A 14 9.65 27.67 -2.72
CA ARG A 14 9.99 26.39 -2.06
C ARG A 14 8.93 25.32 -2.30
N LYS A 15 7.64 25.67 -2.21
CA LYS A 15 6.54 24.74 -2.53
C LYS A 15 6.63 24.26 -3.98
N TRP A 16 6.91 25.16 -4.91
CA TRP A 16 7.09 24.85 -6.32
C TRP A 16 8.31 23.95 -6.58
N LEU A 17 9.48 24.28 -6.01
CA LEU A 17 10.69 23.44 -6.11
C LEU A 17 10.47 22.04 -5.52
N ASN A 18 9.83 21.95 -4.35
CA ASN A 18 9.50 20.66 -3.74
C ASN A 18 8.51 19.89 -4.61
N LYS A 19 7.51 20.55 -5.20
CA LYS A 19 6.56 19.92 -6.12
C LYS A 19 7.27 19.38 -7.36
N GLN A 20 8.21 20.14 -7.92
CA GLN A 20 8.97 19.71 -9.09
C GLN A 20 9.94 18.57 -8.80
N ASP A 21 10.60 18.57 -7.63
CA ASP A 21 11.43 17.43 -7.17
C ASP A 21 10.58 16.17 -6.96
N ARG A 22 9.38 16.31 -6.39
CA ARG A 22 8.40 15.21 -6.24
C ARG A 22 7.95 14.65 -7.58
N GLU A 23 7.51 15.49 -8.51
CA GLU A 23 7.09 15.08 -9.84
C GLU A 23 8.23 14.40 -10.60
N THR A 24 9.46 14.92 -10.49
CA THR A 24 10.65 14.31 -11.11
C THR A 24 10.94 12.93 -10.54
N LYS A 25 10.94 12.78 -9.21
CA LYS A 25 11.13 11.47 -8.55
C LYS A 25 10.03 10.48 -8.92
N HIS A 26 8.78 10.91 -8.90
CA HIS A 26 7.63 10.07 -9.28
C HIS A 26 7.78 9.56 -10.72
N ASN A 27 8.16 10.44 -11.65
CA ASN A 27 8.36 10.10 -13.06
C ASN A 27 9.53 9.15 -13.29
N VAL A 28 10.62 9.26 -12.52
CA VAL A 28 11.77 8.34 -12.63
C VAL A 28 11.40 6.95 -12.11
N VAL A 29 10.79 6.88 -10.92
CA VAL A 29 10.40 5.60 -10.30
C VAL A 29 9.33 4.90 -11.13
N SER A 30 8.35 5.66 -11.66
CA SER A 30 7.31 5.09 -12.54
C SER A 30 7.91 4.49 -13.81
N LYS A 31 8.86 5.16 -14.47
CA LYS A 31 9.57 4.64 -15.65
C LYS A 31 10.37 3.37 -15.35
N ILE A 32 11.12 3.33 -14.25
CA ILE A 32 11.86 2.12 -13.81
C ILE A 32 10.88 0.95 -13.62
N ARG A 33 9.73 1.23 -13.00
CA ARG A 33 8.72 0.21 -12.70
C ARG A 33 7.98 -0.28 -13.95
N ILE A 34 7.72 0.60 -14.93
CA ILE A 34 7.23 0.22 -16.26
C ILE A 34 8.25 -0.71 -16.94
N GLY A 35 9.53 -0.37 -16.92
CA GLY A 35 10.60 -1.24 -17.44
C GLY A 35 10.65 -2.61 -16.78
N LYS A 36 10.53 -2.67 -15.44
CA LYS A 36 10.41 -3.93 -14.69
C LYS A 36 9.19 -4.74 -15.13
N GLN A 37 8.04 -4.11 -15.36
CA GLN A 37 6.84 -4.80 -15.84
C GLN A 37 7.05 -5.39 -17.23
N ILE A 38 7.69 -4.67 -18.15
CA ILE A 38 7.99 -5.15 -19.51
C ILE A 38 8.85 -6.42 -19.48
N ILE A 39 9.94 -6.42 -18.70
CA ILE A 39 10.79 -7.62 -18.53
C ILE A 39 9.98 -8.78 -17.93
N ARG A 40 9.02 -8.48 -17.07
CA ARG A 40 8.18 -9.47 -16.40
C ARG A 40 7.20 -10.15 -17.36
N TRP A 41 6.70 -9.45 -18.38
CA TRP A 41 5.87 -10.03 -19.44
C TRP A 41 6.61 -11.10 -20.24
N ILE A 42 7.92 -10.92 -20.47
CA ILE A 42 8.78 -11.94 -21.11
C ILE A 42 8.88 -13.18 -20.22
N LYS A 43 8.99 -13.00 -18.90
CA LYS A 43 9.09 -14.09 -17.91
C LYS A 43 7.74 -14.68 -17.49
N LEU A 44 6.63 -14.16 -18.00
CA LEU A 44 5.29 -14.43 -17.49
C LEU A 44 4.94 -15.93 -17.47
N PRO A 45 5.28 -16.77 -18.48
CA PRO A 45 5.03 -18.20 -18.41
C PRO A 45 5.75 -18.89 -17.24
N SER A 46 7.03 -18.56 -17.02
CA SER A 46 7.81 -19.13 -15.91
C SER A 46 7.33 -18.64 -14.53
N LEU A 47 6.92 -17.37 -14.44
CA LEU A 47 6.33 -16.81 -13.24
C LEU A 47 4.97 -17.43 -12.93
N ALA A 48 4.14 -17.64 -13.95
CA ALA A 48 2.84 -18.30 -13.82
C ALA A 48 3.01 -19.70 -13.21
N LEU A 49 3.92 -20.52 -13.76
CA LEU A 49 4.20 -21.85 -13.23
C LEU A 49 4.71 -21.78 -11.79
N ARG A 50 5.64 -20.87 -11.49
CA ARG A 50 6.13 -20.64 -10.12
C ARG A 50 4.99 -20.28 -9.16
N PHE A 51 4.09 -19.39 -9.55
CA PHE A 51 2.99 -18.95 -8.68
C PHE A 51 1.96 -20.07 -8.46
N ILE A 52 1.74 -20.91 -9.47
CA ILE A 52 0.92 -22.13 -9.32
C ILE A 52 1.56 -23.06 -8.30
N GLN A 53 2.86 -23.34 -8.43
CA GLN A 53 3.60 -24.20 -7.50
C GLN A 53 3.60 -23.64 -6.07
N GLU A 54 3.82 -22.34 -5.91
CA GLU A 54 3.80 -21.64 -4.61
C GLU A 54 2.42 -21.73 -3.94
N GLN A 55 1.33 -21.58 -4.71
CA GLN A 55 -0.04 -21.72 -4.23
C GLN A 55 -0.32 -23.15 -3.76
N ILE A 56 0.00 -24.16 -4.60
CA ILE A 56 -0.20 -25.57 -4.26
C ILE A 56 0.57 -25.94 -2.99
N LYS A 57 1.84 -25.53 -2.87
CA LYS A 57 2.67 -25.78 -1.68
C LYS A 57 2.09 -25.18 -0.40
N ARG A 58 1.29 -24.11 -0.52
CA ARG A 58 0.59 -23.45 0.58
C ARG A 58 -0.83 -23.98 0.82
N GLY A 59 -1.28 -24.95 0.02
CA GLY A 59 -2.64 -25.50 0.10
C GLY A 59 -3.71 -24.62 -0.56
N TYR A 60 -3.31 -23.73 -1.47
CA TYR A 60 -4.23 -22.88 -2.23
C TYR A 60 -4.59 -23.51 -3.57
N PHE A 61 -5.86 -23.35 -3.98
CA PHE A 61 -6.28 -23.62 -5.34
C PHE A 61 -5.60 -22.60 -6.28
N PRO A 62 -4.84 -23.04 -7.28
CA PRO A 62 -4.02 -22.15 -8.09
C PRO A 62 -4.92 -21.25 -8.95
N LEU A 63 -4.84 -19.95 -8.70
CA LEU A 63 -5.55 -18.94 -9.47
C LEU A 63 -4.58 -17.83 -9.81
N LEU A 64 -4.51 -17.44 -11.08
CA LEU A 64 -3.65 -16.36 -11.54
C LEU A 64 -4.49 -15.12 -11.81
N ASP A 65 -3.95 -13.96 -11.46
CA ASP A 65 -4.57 -12.68 -11.78
C ASP A 65 -3.51 -11.58 -11.94
N LYS A 66 -3.89 -10.48 -12.60
CA LYS A 66 -2.97 -9.38 -12.92
C LYS A 66 -2.32 -8.73 -11.70
N ASN A 67 -2.99 -8.70 -10.55
CA ASN A 67 -2.48 -8.07 -9.35
C ASN A 67 -1.41 -8.97 -8.71
N MET A 68 -1.58 -10.29 -8.74
CA MET A 68 -0.53 -11.24 -8.37
C MET A 68 0.78 -11.02 -9.14
N PHE A 69 0.70 -10.71 -10.44
CA PHE A 69 1.90 -10.40 -11.24
C PHE A 69 2.53 -9.04 -10.94
N LYS A 70 1.96 -8.22 -10.05
CA LYS A 70 2.57 -6.95 -9.62
C LYS A 70 3.42 -7.07 -8.36
N THR A 71 3.24 -8.10 -7.55
CA THR A 71 4.02 -8.30 -6.31
C THR A 71 5.50 -8.47 -6.60
N GLU A 72 6.42 -7.78 -5.93
CA GLU A 72 7.85 -7.79 -6.27
C GLU A 72 8.65 -8.89 -5.52
N SER A 73 8.09 -9.49 -4.45
CA SER A 73 8.78 -10.51 -3.64
C SER A 73 7.95 -11.78 -3.36
N PRO A 74 8.58 -12.91 -2.96
CA PRO A 74 7.85 -14.10 -2.47
C PRO A 74 7.01 -13.81 -1.22
N LEU A 75 7.48 -12.89 -0.36
CA LEU A 75 6.76 -12.46 0.84
C LEU A 75 5.48 -11.69 0.48
N GLU A 76 5.55 -10.79 -0.49
CA GLU A 76 4.35 -10.13 -1.04
C GLU A 76 3.38 -11.14 -1.65
N ARG A 77 3.86 -12.11 -2.44
CA ARG A 77 2.97 -13.16 -3.00
C ARG A 77 2.28 -13.97 -1.93
N ALA A 78 3.01 -14.33 -0.88
CA ALA A 78 2.48 -15.01 0.29
C ALA A 78 1.30 -14.23 0.90
N MET A 79 1.55 -12.95 1.23
CA MET A 79 0.52 -12.07 1.78
C MET A 79 -0.66 -11.89 0.81
N TYR A 80 -0.40 -11.77 -0.49
CA TYR A 80 -1.44 -11.61 -1.51
C TYR A 80 -2.36 -12.85 -1.58
N TYR A 81 -1.79 -14.06 -1.53
CA TYR A 81 -2.59 -15.30 -1.47
C TYR A 81 -3.49 -15.31 -0.24
N ASP A 82 -2.95 -14.91 0.91
CA ASP A 82 -3.67 -14.90 2.18
C ASP A 82 -4.80 -13.83 2.18
N LEU A 83 -4.53 -12.62 1.68
CA LEU A 83 -5.52 -11.53 1.53
C LEU A 83 -6.66 -11.92 0.59
N ARG A 84 -6.34 -12.61 -0.51
CA ARG A 84 -7.33 -13.05 -1.51
C ARG A 84 -8.37 -14.05 -1.00
N ARG A 85 -8.17 -14.61 0.19
CA ARG A 85 -9.15 -15.50 0.84
C ARG A 85 -10.29 -14.73 1.48
N VAL A 86 -10.06 -13.45 1.79
CA VAL A 86 -10.97 -12.60 2.57
C VAL A 86 -11.42 -11.35 1.82
N TYR A 87 -10.66 -10.89 0.83
CA TYR A 87 -11.01 -9.77 -0.04
C TYR A 87 -11.08 -10.18 -1.50
N ARG A 88 -11.89 -9.46 -2.28
CA ARG A 88 -11.89 -9.61 -3.73
C ARG A 88 -10.59 -9.07 -4.32
N LYS A 89 -10.16 -9.64 -5.45
CA LYS A 89 -8.91 -9.22 -6.13
C LYS A 89 -8.92 -7.74 -6.54
N GLU A 90 -10.09 -7.15 -6.77
CA GLU A 90 -10.24 -5.74 -7.12
C GLU A 90 -10.01 -4.80 -5.94
N GLU A 91 -10.26 -5.26 -4.71
CA GLU A 91 -10.05 -4.47 -3.48
C GLU A 91 -8.57 -4.42 -3.10
N ILE A 92 -7.80 -5.44 -3.46
CA ILE A 92 -6.37 -5.56 -3.15
C ILE A 92 -5.56 -4.95 -4.29
N ILE A 93 -4.93 -3.80 -4.05
CA ILE A 93 -4.08 -3.15 -5.06
C ILE A 93 -2.61 -3.23 -4.64
N PRO A 94 -1.81 -4.11 -5.26
CA PRO A 94 -0.38 -4.16 -5.02
C PRO A 94 0.31 -2.94 -5.60
N GLN A 95 1.41 -2.52 -4.98
CA GLN A 95 2.29 -1.50 -5.54
C GLN A 95 1.57 -0.15 -5.78
N TYR A 96 0.67 0.20 -4.87
CA TYR A 96 -0.22 1.36 -4.97
C TYR A 96 0.52 2.67 -4.61
N PRO A 97 0.48 3.71 -5.45
CA PRO A 97 1.10 5.00 -5.15
C PRO A 97 0.30 5.78 -4.10
N ILE A 98 0.98 6.26 -3.06
CA ILE A 98 0.44 7.17 -2.04
C ILE A 98 1.43 8.33 -1.93
N GLU A 99 1.08 9.49 -2.48
CA GLU A 99 1.99 10.63 -2.60
C GLU A 99 3.32 10.23 -3.28
N ASP A 100 4.43 10.41 -2.57
CA ASP A 100 5.79 10.10 -3.02
C ASP A 100 6.23 8.66 -2.69
N PHE A 101 5.30 7.81 -2.24
CA PHE A 101 5.58 6.48 -1.73
C PHE A 101 4.76 5.42 -2.46
N TRP A 102 5.20 4.16 -2.38
CA TRP A 102 4.46 3.02 -2.90
C TRP A 102 4.23 2.02 -1.77
N ALA A 103 2.97 1.65 -1.59
CA ALA A 103 2.57 0.59 -0.69
C ALA A 103 2.82 -0.77 -1.34
N ASP A 104 3.23 -1.77 -0.55
CA ASP A 104 3.26 -3.15 -1.05
C ASP A 104 1.85 -3.59 -1.44
N PHE A 105 0.86 -3.28 -0.59
CA PHE A 105 -0.55 -3.37 -0.90
C PHE A 105 -1.33 -2.18 -0.35
N ALA A 106 -2.40 -1.81 -1.02
CA ALA A 106 -3.43 -0.92 -0.50
C ALA A 106 -4.80 -1.57 -0.58
N LEU A 107 -5.66 -1.26 0.39
CA LEU A 107 -7.11 -1.42 0.31
C LEU A 107 -7.74 -0.02 0.34
N PRO A 108 -7.86 0.67 -0.82
CA PRO A 108 -8.21 2.10 -0.85
C PRO A 108 -9.56 2.43 -0.23
N GLN A 109 -10.55 1.54 -0.34
CA GLN A 109 -11.88 1.71 0.27
C GLN A 109 -11.80 1.95 1.79
N TYR A 110 -10.77 1.41 2.44
CA TYR A 110 -10.57 1.52 3.89
C TYR A 110 -9.43 2.49 4.25
N MET A 111 -8.86 3.18 3.26
CA MET A 111 -7.65 4.01 3.41
C MET A 111 -6.52 3.24 4.11
N LEU A 112 -6.37 1.95 3.80
CA LEU A 112 -5.38 1.09 4.43
C LEU A 112 -4.18 0.85 3.50
N MET A 113 -3.00 1.23 3.97
CA MET A 113 -1.71 0.89 3.41
C MET A 113 -1.11 -0.29 4.18
N ILE A 114 -0.62 -1.30 3.47
CA ILE A 114 0.06 -2.46 4.02
C ILE A 114 1.51 -2.46 3.51
N GLU A 115 2.46 -2.53 4.43
CA GLU A 115 3.89 -2.68 4.13
C GLU A 115 4.43 -3.98 4.74
N LEU A 116 5.21 -4.72 3.96
CA LEU A 116 5.86 -5.96 4.36
C LEU A 116 7.34 -5.70 4.57
N ASP A 117 7.72 -5.62 5.83
CA ASP A 117 9.05 -5.18 6.20
C ASP A 117 10.02 -6.35 6.26
N GLY A 118 10.90 -6.41 5.26
CA GLY A 118 12.12 -7.21 5.27
C GLY A 118 13.27 -6.46 5.95
N VAL A 119 13.25 -6.38 7.29
CA VAL A 119 14.44 -6.13 8.14
C VAL A 119 15.22 -4.82 7.88
N THR A 120 14.67 -3.84 7.16
CA THR A 120 15.32 -2.51 6.99
C THR A 120 14.70 -1.44 7.87
N TYR A 121 14.58 -1.72 9.17
CA TYR A 121 14.10 -0.76 10.18
C TYR A 121 15.19 0.18 10.73
N HIS A 122 16.34 0.33 10.04
CA HIS A 122 17.55 0.86 10.68
C HIS A 122 18.29 2.01 10.02
N GLN A 123 17.81 2.62 8.94
CA GLN A 123 18.62 3.69 8.31
C GLN A 123 18.18 5.12 8.59
N ASP A 124 16.90 5.42 8.87
CA ASP A 124 16.54 6.76 9.33
C ASP A 124 15.13 6.86 9.97
N LYS A 125 15.06 6.69 11.30
CA LYS A 125 13.79 6.80 12.06
C LYS A 125 13.06 8.13 11.81
N ARG A 126 13.78 9.22 11.56
CA ARG A 126 13.16 10.53 11.30
C ARG A 126 12.48 10.55 9.94
N ARG A 127 13.11 9.98 8.91
CA ARG A 127 12.53 9.88 7.57
C ARG A 127 11.27 9.01 7.58
N ASP A 128 11.29 7.89 8.31
CA ASP A 128 10.11 7.03 8.46
C ASP A 128 8.98 7.72 9.21
N GLN A 129 9.27 8.47 10.27
CA GLN A 129 8.27 9.26 10.99
C GLN A 129 7.64 10.34 10.11
N ILE A 130 8.44 11.04 9.30
CA ILE A 130 7.94 12.05 8.36
C ILE A 130 7.07 11.39 7.29
N ARG A 131 7.51 10.25 6.74
CA ARG A 131 6.74 9.45 5.77
C ARG A 131 5.38 9.06 6.34
N ASP A 132 5.37 8.42 7.51
CA ASP A 132 4.15 8.00 8.18
C ASP A 132 3.23 9.19 8.49
N ALA A 133 3.77 10.34 8.91
CA ALA A 133 3.00 11.54 9.18
C ALA A 133 2.35 12.12 7.91
N ILE A 134 3.06 12.12 6.78
CA ILE A 134 2.51 12.54 5.49
C ILE A 134 1.38 11.60 5.07
N ILE A 135 1.59 10.29 5.15
CA ILE A 135 0.59 9.29 4.76
C ILE A 135 -0.68 9.44 5.62
N ARG A 136 -0.53 9.55 6.95
CA ARG A 136 -1.64 9.78 7.88
C ARG A 136 -2.39 11.08 7.62
N LYS A 137 -1.68 12.16 7.25
CA LYS A 137 -2.31 13.44 6.90
C LYS A 137 -3.26 13.31 5.70
N HIS A 138 -3.00 12.37 4.80
CA HIS A 138 -3.88 12.09 3.65
C HIS A 138 -4.96 11.04 3.98
N GLY A 139 -5.21 10.77 5.26
CA GLY A 139 -6.27 9.87 5.74
C GLY A 139 -5.90 8.39 5.72
N TRP A 140 -4.68 8.03 5.35
CA TRP A 140 -4.24 6.65 5.27
C TRP A 140 -3.77 6.11 6.62
N THR A 141 -4.15 4.88 6.93
CA THR A 141 -3.54 4.10 8.01
C THR A 141 -2.46 3.19 7.44
N VAL A 142 -1.29 3.15 8.08
CA VAL A 142 -0.18 2.26 7.69
C VAL A 142 -0.12 1.06 8.63
N MET A 143 -0.21 -0.14 8.08
CA MET A 143 -0.05 -1.40 8.80
C MET A 143 1.19 -2.14 8.30
N ARG A 144 2.22 -2.18 9.16
CA ARG A 144 3.50 -2.82 8.87
C ARG A 144 3.52 -4.24 9.41
N PHE A 145 3.91 -5.21 8.58
CA PHE A 145 4.07 -6.60 8.98
C PHE A 145 5.53 -7.02 8.81
N PRO A 146 6.21 -7.48 9.88
CA PRO A 146 7.55 -8.04 9.74
C PRO A 146 7.48 -9.39 9.03
N THR A 147 8.52 -9.73 8.27
CA THR A 147 8.64 -11.00 7.53
C THR A 147 8.23 -12.23 8.34
N TRP A 148 8.73 -12.34 9.58
CA TRP A 148 8.46 -13.50 10.44
C TRP A 148 6.96 -13.68 10.73
N LEU A 149 6.19 -12.60 10.81
CA LEU A 149 4.76 -12.69 11.12
C LEU A 149 3.99 -13.26 9.93
N ILE A 150 4.33 -12.86 8.70
CA ILE A 150 3.75 -13.40 7.48
C ILE A 150 4.15 -14.86 7.28
N GLU A 151 5.41 -15.21 7.55
CA GLU A 151 5.91 -16.57 7.35
C GLU A 151 5.42 -17.57 8.38
N LYS A 152 5.34 -17.17 9.65
CA LYS A 152 5.06 -18.08 10.77
C LYS A 152 3.63 -18.01 11.27
N LYS A 153 2.96 -16.85 11.13
CA LYS A 153 1.58 -16.64 11.61
C LYS A 153 0.75 -15.84 10.59
N PRO A 154 0.63 -16.29 9.33
CA PRO A 154 -0.11 -15.57 8.29
C PRO A 154 -1.57 -15.28 8.69
N GLY A 155 -2.23 -16.22 9.37
CA GLY A 155 -3.58 -16.02 9.87
C GLY A 155 -3.69 -14.87 10.90
N GLU A 156 -2.65 -14.61 11.68
CA GLU A 156 -2.62 -13.45 12.58
C GLU A 156 -2.52 -12.15 11.80
N ALA A 157 -1.69 -12.11 10.76
CA ALA A 157 -1.58 -10.94 9.89
C ALA A 157 -2.92 -10.60 9.24
N ILE A 158 -3.60 -11.60 8.65
CA ILE A 158 -4.91 -11.42 8.03
C ILE A 158 -5.97 -10.98 9.03
N ARG A 159 -6.00 -11.56 10.24
CA ARG A 159 -6.93 -11.12 11.29
C ARG A 159 -6.75 -9.64 11.64
N ARG A 160 -5.53 -9.12 11.67
CA ARG A 160 -5.26 -7.70 11.93
C ARG A 160 -5.83 -6.82 10.81
N VAL A 161 -5.65 -7.22 9.55
CA VAL A 161 -6.22 -6.50 8.39
C VAL A 161 -7.75 -6.51 8.47
N VAL A 162 -8.37 -7.67 8.64
CA VAL A 162 -9.85 -7.81 8.72
C VAL A 162 -10.44 -7.01 9.88
N LYS A 163 -9.83 -7.08 11.06
CA LYS A 163 -10.28 -6.30 12.22
C LYS A 163 -10.24 -4.79 11.95
N PHE A 164 -9.24 -4.33 11.20
CA PHE A 164 -9.15 -2.93 10.83
C PHE A 164 -10.23 -2.52 9.83
N THR A 165 -10.42 -3.29 8.75
CA THR A 165 -11.38 -2.96 7.69
C THR A 165 -12.83 -3.01 8.18
N GLN A 166 -13.18 -3.96 9.05
CA GLN A 166 -14.49 -4.02 9.70
C GLN A 166 -14.81 -2.73 10.47
N ARG A 167 -13.88 -2.29 11.33
CA ARG A 167 -14.03 -1.03 12.07
C ARG A 167 -14.13 0.18 11.16
N ALA A 168 -13.34 0.20 10.08
CA ALA A 168 -13.39 1.29 9.11
C ALA A 168 -14.75 1.34 8.39
N SER A 169 -15.32 0.20 8.02
CA SER A 169 -16.67 0.12 7.43
C SER A 169 -17.76 0.58 8.39
N GLU A 170 -17.67 0.21 9.67
CA GLU A 170 -18.61 0.66 10.72
C GLU A 170 -18.56 2.18 10.90
N SER A 171 -17.37 2.78 10.96
CA SER A 171 -17.26 4.24 11.04
C SER A 171 -17.80 4.95 9.80
N GLN A 172 -17.60 4.38 8.61
CA GLN A 172 -18.11 4.96 7.35
C GLN A 172 -19.64 4.90 7.25
N SER A 173 -20.28 3.85 7.76
CA SER A 173 -21.75 3.75 7.74
C SER A 173 -22.42 4.71 8.74
N LEU A 174 -21.80 4.94 9.90
CA LEU A 174 -22.26 5.91 10.89
C LEU A 174 -22.21 7.35 10.33
N ASP A 175 -21.11 7.76 9.72
CA ASP A 175 -20.95 9.10 9.11
C ASP A 175 -21.97 9.32 7.96
N GLN A 176 -22.26 8.30 7.16
CA GLN A 176 -23.29 8.39 6.11
C GLN A 176 -24.72 8.53 6.67
N THR A 177 -24.99 7.97 7.85
CA THR A 177 -26.29 8.08 8.52
C THR A 177 -26.48 9.46 9.15
N GLU A 178 -25.42 10.01 9.76
CA GLU A 178 -25.41 11.36 10.36
C GLU A 178 -25.43 12.50 9.32
N ARG A 179 -25.05 12.23 8.06
CA ARG A 179 -25.14 13.20 6.96
C ARG A 179 -26.50 13.24 6.25
N LYS A 180 -27.43 12.33 6.56
CA LYS A 180 -28.80 12.28 6.01
C LYS A 180 -29.94 12.77 6.93
N PRO A 181 -29.78 13.72 7.87
CA PRO A 181 -30.93 14.33 8.53
C PRO A 181 -31.44 15.50 7.67
N ASN A 182 -32.70 15.41 7.22
CA ASN A 182 -33.53 16.47 6.57
C ASN A 182 -33.86 16.33 5.06
N GLU A 183 -34.18 15.14 4.54
CA GLU A 183 -34.90 15.02 3.25
C GLU A 183 -36.17 14.16 3.34
N ALA A 184 -36.81 14.12 4.51
CA ALA A 184 -38.16 13.59 4.66
C ALA A 184 -39.03 14.65 5.35
N LEU A 185 -39.61 15.52 4.52
CA LEU A 185 -40.83 16.30 4.81
C LEU A 185 -41.88 15.88 3.81
#